data_AF-A0A6N7FPA3-F1
#
_entry.id   AF-A0A6N7FPA3-F1
#
_cell.length_a   1.000
_cell.length_b   1.000
_cell.length_c   1.000
_cell.angle_alpha   90.00
_cell.angle_beta   90.00
_cell.angle_gamma   90.00
#
_symmetry.space_group_name_H-M   'P 1'
#
loop_
_entity.id
_entity.type
_entity.pdbx_description
1 polymer ?
#
loop_
_entity_poly.entity_id
_entity_poly.type
_entity_poly.pdbx_seq_one_letter_code
_entity_poly.pdbx_strand_id
1 'polypeptide(L)'
;ALDGQRRRRLGHVLVGVLGARVASHFGGAPVDYGTYDYPGSADEALGRLDGAYAEWLGGVRSLGEDGLGRACGPSEGPFAERSMGALVLHVNREVIHHGAEVALLRDLHAHRYAHRARASGGAS
;
A
#
# COMPACT_ATOMS: atom_id res chain seq x y z
N ALA A 1 -23.21 -4.69 1.89
CA ALA A 1 -22.02 -5.01 1.06
C ALA A 1 -21.37 -3.79 0.38
N LEU A 2 -21.58 -2.56 0.87
CA LEU A 2 -20.98 -1.33 0.27
C LEU A 2 -20.14 -0.51 1.28
N ASP A 3 -19.79 -1.11 2.43
CA ASP A 3 -19.06 -0.44 3.50
C ASP A 3 -17.55 -0.74 3.48
N GLY A 4 -17.15 -1.72 2.68
CA GLY A 4 -15.76 -2.11 2.56
C GLY A 4 -14.91 -1.02 1.90
N GLN A 5 -15.38 -0.41 0.82
CA GLN A 5 -14.54 0.35 -0.12
C GLN A 5 -14.16 1.77 0.36
N ARG A 6 -14.77 2.27 1.43
CA ARG A 6 -14.54 3.62 1.96
C ARG A 6 -13.38 3.75 2.96
N ARG A 7 -12.70 2.64 3.32
CA ARG A 7 -11.49 2.58 4.20
C ARG A 7 -10.15 2.40 3.47
N ARG A 8 -10.13 2.32 2.13
CA ARG A 8 -9.21 1.39 1.41
C ARG A 8 -8.02 1.96 0.64
N ARG A 9 -7.41 3.08 1.00
CA ARG A 9 -6.20 3.53 0.25
C ARG A 9 -4.92 3.06 0.92
N LEU A 10 -4.55 3.67 2.04
CA LEU A 10 -3.37 3.25 2.78
C LEU A 10 -3.51 1.83 3.37
N GLY A 11 -4.69 1.46 3.87
CA GLY A 11 -4.95 0.11 4.36
C GLY A 11 -4.80 -0.98 3.29
N HIS A 12 -5.16 -0.69 2.03
CA HIS A 12 -4.94 -1.63 0.92
C HIS A 12 -3.45 -1.78 0.61
N VAL A 13 -2.69 -0.69 0.64
CA VAL A 13 -1.23 -0.73 0.47
C VAL A 13 -0.57 -1.56 1.57
N LEU A 14 -0.93 -1.33 2.83
CA LEU A 14 -0.36 -2.04 3.98
C LEU A 14 -0.69 -3.53 3.97
N VAL A 15 -1.96 -3.90 3.72
CA VAL A 15 -2.41 -5.30 3.83
C VAL A 15 -2.25 -6.04 2.51
N GLY A 16 -3.01 -5.64 1.49
CA GLY A 16 -3.12 -6.42 0.26
C GLY A 16 -2.00 -6.19 -0.74
N VAL A 17 -1.20 -5.13 -0.61
CA VAL A 17 -0.09 -4.87 -1.56
C VAL A 17 1.24 -5.29 -0.95
N LEU A 18 1.71 -4.62 0.10
CA LEU A 18 3.02 -4.88 0.69
C LEU A 18 2.97 -6.07 1.65
N GLY A 19 2.11 -6.02 2.67
CA GLY A 19 2.09 -7.05 3.72
C GLY A 19 1.84 -8.46 3.19
N ALA A 20 0.83 -8.64 2.33
CA ALA A 20 0.53 -9.94 1.72
C ALA A 20 1.71 -10.49 0.90
N ARG A 21 2.47 -9.62 0.23
CA ARG A 21 3.59 -10.03 -0.64
C ARG A 21 4.85 -10.32 0.17
N VAL A 22 5.09 -9.53 1.21
CA VAL A 22 6.17 -9.80 2.18
C VAL A 22 5.92 -11.13 2.89
N ALA A 23 4.69 -11.40 3.32
CA ALA A 23 4.31 -12.69 3.92
C ALA A 23 4.49 -13.86 2.94
N SER A 24 4.04 -13.69 1.69
CA SER A 24 4.04 -14.79 0.71
C SER A 24 5.42 -15.11 0.14
N HIS A 25 6.32 -14.12 0.05
CA HIS A 25 7.57 -14.25 -0.72
C HIS A 25 8.84 -14.07 0.11
N PHE A 26 8.76 -13.40 1.27
CA PHE A 26 9.94 -12.99 2.04
C PHE A 26 9.87 -13.36 3.53
N GLY A 27 8.95 -14.24 3.92
CA GLY A 27 8.89 -14.79 5.28
C GLY A 27 8.29 -13.84 6.33
N GLY A 28 7.57 -12.80 5.89
CA GLY A 28 6.84 -11.91 6.80
C GLY A 28 5.68 -12.60 7.52
N ALA A 29 5.19 -11.94 8.57
CA ALA A 29 4.00 -12.39 9.27
C ALA A 29 2.76 -12.36 8.34
N PRO A 30 1.87 -13.38 8.38
CA PRO A 30 0.63 -13.35 7.63
C PRO A 30 -0.23 -12.14 8.01
N VAL A 31 -0.87 -11.53 7.01
CA VAL A 31 -1.79 -10.39 7.19
C VAL A 31 -3.12 -10.67 6.52
N ASP A 32 -4.21 -10.23 7.14
CA ASP A 32 -5.56 -10.37 6.61
C ASP A 32 -6.37 -9.09 6.85
N TYR A 33 -7.24 -8.72 5.90
CA TYR A 33 -8.01 -7.49 5.97
C TYR A 33 -8.96 -7.42 7.18
N GLY A 34 -9.48 -8.56 7.64
CA GLY A 34 -10.42 -8.66 8.74
C GLY A 34 -9.76 -8.64 10.11
N THR A 35 -8.52 -9.12 10.21
CA THR A 35 -7.80 -9.21 11.49
C THR A 35 -6.67 -8.20 11.64
N TYR A 36 -6.29 -7.50 10.56
CA TYR A 36 -5.24 -6.49 10.61
C TYR A 36 -5.61 -5.37 11.59
N ASP A 37 -4.75 -5.14 12.57
CA ASP A 37 -4.83 -4.01 13.47
C ASP A 37 -4.49 -2.74 12.70
N TYR A 38 -5.47 -1.92 12.34
CA TYR A 38 -5.23 -0.71 11.54
C TYR A 38 -4.68 0.42 12.42
N PRO A 39 -3.72 1.22 11.91
CA PRO A 39 -3.14 2.32 12.68
C PRO A 39 -4.21 3.32 13.12
N GLY A 40 -4.14 3.73 14.39
CA GLY A 40 -5.07 4.69 14.99
C GLY A 40 -4.68 6.15 14.74
N SER A 41 -3.46 6.40 14.27
CA SER A 41 -2.93 7.74 13.99
C SER A 41 -2.20 7.82 12.65
N ALA A 42 -2.00 9.05 12.15
CA ALA A 42 -1.28 9.28 10.91
C ALA A 42 0.21 8.89 11.03
N ASP A 43 0.87 9.27 12.13
CA ASP A 43 2.29 8.95 12.36
C ASP A 43 2.52 7.45 12.42
N GLU A 44 1.64 6.72 13.11
CA GLU A 44 1.68 5.26 13.15
C GLU A 44 1.46 4.65 11.76
N ALA A 45 0.52 5.21 10.98
CA ALA A 45 0.25 4.72 9.64
C ALA A 45 1.44 4.92 8.68
N LEU A 46 2.13 6.06 8.78
CA LEU A 46 3.34 6.34 8.01
C LEU A 46 4.51 5.44 8.44
N GLY A 47 4.73 5.27 9.75
CA GLY A 47 5.77 4.37 10.25
C GLY A 47 5.55 2.92 9.81
N ARG A 48 4.30 2.44 9.83
CA ARG A 48 3.95 1.10 9.31
C ARG A 48 4.14 0.99 7.79
N LEU A 49 3.87 2.06 7.04
CA LEU A 49 4.12 2.09 5.59
C LEU A 49 5.60 2.01 5.28
N ASP A 50 6.42 2.79 5.96
CA ASP A 50 7.88 2.79 5.79
C ASP A 50 8.48 1.41 6.11
N GLY A 51 8.03 0.79 7.21
CA GLY A 51 8.43 -0.58 7.59
C GLY A 51 8.06 -1.61 6.52
N ALA A 52 6.80 -1.65 6.10
CA ALA A 52 6.33 -2.59 5.08
C ALA A 52 7.06 -2.40 3.73
N TYR A 53 7.34 -1.14 3.36
CA TYR A 53 8.10 -0.83 2.16
C TYR A 53 9.56 -1.28 2.28
N ALA A 54 10.20 -1.07 3.43
CA ALA A 54 11.57 -1.50 3.67
C ALA A 54 11.72 -3.03 3.63
N GLU A 55 10.79 -3.77 4.23
CA GLU A 55 10.76 -5.24 4.17
C GLU A 55 10.60 -5.74 2.75
N TRP A 56 9.64 -5.19 2.00
CA TRP A 56 9.44 -5.52 0.59
C TRP A 56 10.69 -5.24 -0.25
N LEU A 57 11.26 -4.05 -0.11
CA LEU A 57 12.44 -3.64 -0.85
C LEU A 57 13.66 -4.49 -0.50
N GLY A 58 13.84 -4.83 0.78
CA GLY A 58 14.89 -5.74 1.25
C GLY A 58 14.76 -7.12 0.62
N GLY A 59 13.55 -7.69 0.63
CA GLY A 59 13.24 -8.96 -0.04
C GLY A 59 13.54 -8.93 -1.53
N VAL A 60 13.04 -7.92 -2.24
CA VAL A 60 13.30 -7.77 -3.69
C VAL A 60 14.79 -7.65 -4.00
N ARG A 61 15.55 -6.90 -3.20
CA ARG A 61 17.01 -6.77 -3.38
C ARG A 61 17.75 -8.09 -3.14
N SER A 62 17.23 -8.95 -2.28
CA SER A 62 17.85 -10.26 -2.00
C SER A 62 17.72 -11.26 -3.15
N LEU A 63 16.80 -11.03 -4.10
CA LEU A 63 16.53 -11.94 -5.21
C LEU A 63 17.68 -12.05 -6.22
N GLY A 64 18.40 -10.95 -6.47
CA GLY A 64 19.30 -10.85 -7.61
C GLY A 64 18.58 -10.99 -8.97
N GLU A 65 19.34 -11.04 -10.05
CA GLU A 65 18.79 -11.15 -11.41
C GLU A 65 18.06 -12.48 -11.63
N ASP A 66 18.67 -13.60 -11.23
CA ASP A 66 18.06 -14.94 -11.34
C ASP A 66 16.77 -15.06 -10.54
N GLY A 67 16.70 -14.43 -9.36
CA GLY A 67 15.47 -14.41 -8.55
C GLY A 67 14.34 -13.65 -9.24
N LEU A 68 14.63 -12.52 -9.88
CA LEU A 68 13.63 -11.75 -10.63
C LEU A 68 13.11 -12.51 -11.87
N GLY A 69 13.94 -13.35 -12.48
CA GLY A 69 13.57 -14.16 -13.64
C GLY A 69 12.68 -15.38 -13.35
N ARG A 70 12.71 -15.90 -12.11
CA ARG A 70 11.93 -17.07 -11.70
C ARG A 70 10.44 -16.79 -11.62
N ALA A 71 9.61 -17.83 -11.76
CA ALA A 71 8.17 -17.74 -11.55
C ALA A 71 7.85 -17.29 -10.11
N CYS A 72 6.85 -16.42 -9.95
CA CYS A 72 6.47 -15.86 -8.65
C CYS A 72 5.75 -16.86 -7.74
N GLY A 73 5.19 -17.93 -8.31
CA GLY A 73 4.73 -19.09 -7.56
C GLY A 73 3.25 -19.05 -7.13
N PRO A 74 2.78 -20.14 -6.53
CA PRO A 74 1.34 -20.44 -6.38
C PRO A 74 0.57 -19.46 -5.51
N SER A 75 1.23 -18.67 -4.66
CA SER A 75 0.60 -17.64 -3.82
C SER A 75 -0.06 -16.53 -4.65
N GLU A 76 0.37 -16.30 -5.89
CA GLU A 76 -0.25 -15.33 -6.80
C GLU A 76 -1.36 -15.95 -7.69
N GLY A 77 -1.77 -17.18 -7.41
CA GLY A 77 -2.93 -17.83 -8.02
C GLY A 77 -2.83 -17.93 -9.55
N PRO A 78 -3.76 -17.35 -10.33
CA PRO A 78 -3.71 -17.40 -11.80
C PRO A 78 -2.44 -16.80 -12.42
N PHE A 79 -1.67 -16.04 -11.64
CA PHE A 79 -0.44 -15.41 -12.08
C PHE A 79 0.82 -16.17 -11.67
N ALA A 80 0.70 -17.36 -11.07
CA ALA A 80 1.81 -18.10 -10.50
C ALA A 80 3.00 -18.32 -11.45
N GLU A 81 2.73 -18.54 -12.73
CA GLU A 81 3.75 -18.77 -13.77
C GLU A 81 4.40 -17.48 -14.29
N ARG A 82 3.91 -16.29 -13.89
CA ARG A 82 4.55 -15.02 -14.25
C ARG A 82 5.86 -14.86 -13.48
N SER A 83 6.82 -14.13 -14.06
CA SER A 83 8.08 -13.87 -13.38
C SER A 83 7.89 -13.02 -12.11
N MET A 84 8.79 -13.20 -11.15
CA MET A 84 8.90 -12.37 -9.96
C MET A 84 9.08 -10.89 -10.34
N GLY A 85 9.83 -10.60 -11.40
CA GLY A 85 9.94 -9.24 -11.94
C GLY A 85 8.59 -8.64 -12.38
N ALA A 86 7.70 -9.44 -12.99
CA ALA A 86 6.36 -8.98 -13.35
C ALA A 86 5.51 -8.67 -12.11
N LEU A 87 5.62 -9.48 -11.05
CA LEU A 87 4.99 -9.20 -9.76
C LEU A 87 5.54 -7.90 -9.15
N VAL A 88 6.85 -7.68 -9.17
CA VAL A 88 7.48 -6.46 -8.65
C VAL A 88 6.95 -5.21 -9.37
N LEU A 89 6.84 -5.26 -10.70
CA LEU A 89 6.26 -4.17 -11.48
C LEU A 89 4.78 -3.93 -11.14
N HIS A 90 4.01 -5.01 -10.92
CA HIS A 90 2.63 -4.89 -10.47
C HIS A 90 2.54 -4.22 -9.10
N VAL A 91 3.34 -4.64 -8.12
CA VAL A 91 3.37 -4.04 -6.78
C VAL A 91 3.74 -2.55 -6.86
N ASN A 92 4.74 -2.17 -7.67
CA ASN A 92 5.08 -0.77 -7.90
C ASN A 92 3.89 0.04 -8.45
N ARG A 93 3.18 -0.51 -9.43
CA ARG A 93 1.96 0.13 -9.99
C ARG A 93 0.91 0.34 -8.90
N GLU A 94 0.65 -0.66 -8.06
CA GLU A 94 -0.37 -0.57 -7.01
C GLU A 94 0.01 0.46 -5.93
N VAL A 95 1.27 0.51 -5.52
CA VAL A 95 1.78 1.52 -4.58
C VAL A 95 1.63 2.93 -5.15
N ILE A 96 2.02 3.14 -6.41
CA ILE A 96 1.89 4.45 -7.08
C ILE A 96 0.41 4.83 -7.22
N HIS A 97 -0.43 3.90 -7.68
CA HIS A 97 -1.85 4.12 -7.91
C HIS A 97 -2.56 4.57 -6.63
N HIS A 98 -2.43 3.79 -5.55
CA HIS A 98 -3.09 4.13 -4.29
C HIS A 98 -2.41 5.27 -3.54
N GLY A 99 -1.09 5.43 -3.69
CA GLY A 99 -0.36 6.60 -3.20
C GLY A 99 -0.88 7.90 -3.80
N ALA A 100 -1.13 7.91 -5.12
CA ALA A 100 -1.73 9.06 -5.80
C ALA A 100 -3.16 9.37 -5.29
N GLU A 101 -3.96 8.34 -5.00
CA GLU A 101 -5.29 8.54 -4.41
C GLU A 101 -5.20 9.13 -3.00
N VAL A 102 -4.24 8.68 -2.17
CA VAL A 102 -4.00 9.28 -0.84
C VAL A 102 -3.56 10.74 -0.98
N ALA A 103 -2.59 11.03 -1.85
CA ALA A 103 -2.10 12.38 -2.09
C ALA A 103 -3.23 13.32 -2.53
N LEU A 104 -4.05 12.90 -3.50
CA LEU A 104 -5.21 13.67 -3.97
C LEU A 104 -6.19 13.98 -2.83
N LEU A 105 -6.52 12.99 -1.99
CA LEU A 105 -7.42 13.19 -0.85
C LEU A 105 -6.83 14.14 0.20
N ARG A 106 -5.51 14.06 0.43
CA ARG A 106 -4.80 14.97 1.33
C ARG A 106 -4.84 16.42 0.83
N ASP A 107 -4.61 16.62 -0.46
CA ASP A 107 -4.65 17.95 -1.09
C ASP A 107 -6.07 18.53 -1.05
N LEU A 108 -7.08 17.76 -1.46
CA LEU A 108 -8.48 18.19 -1.40
C LEU A 108 -8.91 18.54 0.02
N HIS A 109 -8.47 17.77 1.02
CA HIS A 109 -8.73 18.07 2.42
C HIS A 109 -8.10 19.41 2.81
N ALA A 110 -6.80 19.60 2.56
CA ALA A 110 -6.10 20.84 2.89
C ALA A 110 -6.75 22.07 2.23
N HIS A 111 -7.12 21.98 0.94
CA HIS A 111 -7.74 23.07 0.21
C HIS A 111 -9.19 23.36 0.66
N ARG A 112 -9.96 22.34 1.07
CA ARG A 112 -11.30 22.54 1.66
C ARG A 112 -11.24 23.35 2.95
N TYR A 113 -10.27 23.07 3.82
CA TYR A 113 -10.11 23.84 5.06
C TYR A 113 -9.62 25.26 4.78
N ALA A 114 -8.66 25.45 3.88
CA ALA A 114 -8.18 26.77 3.48
C ALA A 114 -9.31 27.64 2.89
N HIS A 115 -10.18 27.05 2.04
CA HIS A 115 -11.33 27.76 1.48
C HIS A 115 -12.33 28.16 2.57
N ARG A 116 -12.64 27.27 3.52
CA ARG A 116 -13.56 27.56 4.62
C ARG A 116 -13.04 28.67 5.54
N ALA A 117 -11.76 28.64 5.90
CA ALA A 117 -11.15 29.66 6.75
C ALA A 117 -11.18 31.07 6.10
N ARG A 118 -10.94 31.13 4.78
CA ARG A 118 -11.04 32.39 4.00
C ARG A 118 -12.47 32.91 3.92
N ALA A 119 -13.45 32.02 3.73
CA ALA A 119 -14.87 32.40 3.68
C ALA A 119 -15.39 32.92 5.04
N SER A 120 -14.89 32.40 6.17
CA SER A 120 -15.26 32.87 7.50
C SER A 120 -14.54 34.15 7.96
N GLY A 121 -13.40 34.49 7.35
CA GLY A 121 -12.62 35.69 7.69
C GLY A 121 -12.96 36.94 6.87
N GLY A 122 -13.80 36.82 5.84
CA GLY A 122 -14.24 37.94 4.99
C GLY A 122 -15.54 38.61 5.42
N ALA A 123 -16.13 38.19 6.55
CA ALA A 123 -17.28 38.84 7.16
C ALA A 123 -16.81 39.69 8.35
N SER A 124 -16.21 40.84 8.04
CA SER A 124 -15.92 41.94 8.97
C SER A 124 -16.01 43.26 8.24
#